data_AF-A0A3N5J0G5-F1
#
_entry.id   AF-A0A3N5J0G5-F1
#
_cell.length_a   1.000
_cell.length_b   1.000
_cell.length_c   1.000
_cell.angle_alpha   90.00
_cell.angle_beta   90.00
_cell.angle_gamma   90.00
#
_symmetry.space_group_name_H-M   'P 1'
#
loop_
_entity.id
_entity.type
_entity.pdbx_description
1 polymer ?
#
loop_
_entity_poly.entity_id
_entity_poly.type
_entity_poly.pdbx_seq_one_letter_code
_entity_poly.pdbx_strand_id
1 'polypeptide(L)'
;VYGGAVGTAGMADAILPHTPDGAAAWETSPTGNRATPCLRCLFEQAPPPGESPTCDTTGVLGPLVAIIANFQAAETLKILTGNFERVCPTMLNIDLWANTALHLKVGRAREHGDCPSCKQRNFEFLDGKAGSSATALCGRDAVQLRHRQHQGQVDLAEVAARLRQHGPVVLNEFMVRAAIRDGGQVYELTLFADGRAIVKGTGEAGVARGVYARYVGS
;
A
#
# COMPACT_ATOMS: atom_id res chain seq x y z
N VAL A 1 -10.06 -8.49 2.35
CA VAL A 1 -9.12 -9.60 2.64
C VAL A 1 -7.72 -9.16 2.27
N TYR A 2 -6.76 -9.27 3.18
CA TYR A 2 -5.38 -8.88 2.95
C TYR A 2 -4.56 -10.08 2.46
N GLY A 3 -3.53 -9.84 1.65
CA GLY A 3 -2.64 -10.88 1.18
C GLY A 3 -1.50 -10.33 0.33
N GLY A 4 -0.44 -11.13 0.19
CA GLY A 4 0.76 -10.78 -0.55
C GLY A 4 1.64 -12.00 -0.81
N ALA A 5 2.49 -11.90 -1.83
CA ALA A 5 3.43 -12.96 -2.21
C ALA A 5 4.74 -12.34 -2.71
N VAL A 6 5.87 -12.93 -2.32
CA VAL A 6 7.22 -12.56 -2.76
C VAL A 6 8.12 -13.80 -2.74
N GLY A 7 8.96 -13.96 -3.75
CA GLY A 7 9.74 -15.18 -3.92
C GLY A 7 8.84 -16.41 -4.00
N THR A 8 9.01 -17.34 -3.07
CA THR A 8 8.24 -18.59 -2.95
C THR A 8 7.24 -18.56 -1.79
N ALA A 9 7.19 -17.47 -1.04
CA ALA A 9 6.38 -17.34 0.17
C ALA A 9 5.25 -16.32 0.02
N GLY A 10 4.09 -16.64 0.60
CA GLY A 10 2.91 -15.79 0.55
C GLY A 10 2.06 -15.92 1.79
N MET A 11 1.23 -14.90 2.02
CA MET A 11 0.30 -14.87 3.13
C MET A 11 -1.07 -14.34 2.71
N ALA A 12 -2.10 -14.76 3.43
CA ALA A 12 -3.43 -14.22 3.30
C ALA A 12 -4.14 -14.20 4.66
N ASP A 13 -4.91 -13.15 4.91
CA ASP A 13 -5.66 -12.97 6.15
C ASP A 13 -6.98 -12.25 5.92
N ALA A 14 -8.06 -12.79 6.47
CA ALA A 14 -9.39 -12.23 6.37
C ALA A 14 -9.66 -11.31 7.56
N ILE A 15 -9.48 -10.00 7.33
CA ILE A 15 -9.69 -8.99 8.38
C ILE A 15 -11.18 -8.65 8.49
N LEU A 16 -11.80 -9.03 9.61
CA LEU A 16 -13.16 -8.64 10.02
C LEU A 16 -13.04 -7.65 11.20
N PRO A 17 -13.10 -6.33 10.96
CA PRO A 17 -12.75 -5.34 11.98
C PRO A 17 -13.77 -5.31 13.12
N HIS A 18 -13.29 -5.01 14.34
CA HIS A 18 -14.16 -4.69 15.46
C HIS A 18 -14.86 -3.35 15.26
N THR A 19 -16.16 -3.31 15.50
CA THR A 19 -16.94 -2.06 15.50
C THR A 19 -17.07 -1.48 16.91
N PRO A 20 -17.17 -0.15 17.08
CA PRO A 20 -17.28 0.48 18.40
C PRO A 20 -18.50 0.03 19.20
N ASP A 21 -19.60 -0.27 18.52
CA ASP A 21 -20.87 -0.73 19.08
C ASP A 21 -20.98 -2.27 19.12
N GLY A 22 -20.02 -2.98 18.54
CA GLY A 22 -20.03 -4.45 18.46
C GLY A 22 -21.21 -5.00 17.66
N ALA A 23 -21.81 -4.19 16.80
CA ALA A 23 -23.07 -4.50 16.13
C ALA A 23 -22.88 -5.06 14.70
N ALA A 24 -21.64 -5.18 14.23
CA ALA A 24 -21.39 -5.75 12.91
C ALA A 24 -21.96 -7.16 12.78
N ALA A 25 -22.39 -7.52 11.57
CA ALA A 25 -23.01 -8.82 11.29
C ALA A 25 -22.08 -10.01 11.63
N TRP A 26 -20.76 -9.83 11.55
CA TRP A 26 -19.77 -10.83 11.96
C TRP A 26 -19.50 -10.84 13.47
N GLU A 27 -19.77 -9.75 14.20
CA GLU A 27 -19.63 -9.69 15.66
C GLU A 27 -20.84 -10.27 16.38
N THR A 28 -22.02 -10.18 15.76
CA THR A 28 -23.32 -10.66 16.27
C THR A 28 -23.73 -12.01 15.69
N SER A 29 -22.79 -12.73 15.09
CA SER A 29 -23.09 -13.98 14.42
C SER A 29 -23.60 -15.06 15.41
N PRO A 30 -24.52 -15.97 15.00
CA PRO A 30 -25.14 -16.95 15.89
C PRO A 30 -24.17 -17.88 16.64
N THR A 31 -22.97 -18.10 16.08
CA THR A 31 -21.94 -18.98 16.64
C THR A 31 -20.80 -18.21 17.32
N GLY A 32 -21.00 -16.91 17.55
CA GLY A 32 -20.12 -16.06 18.35
C GLY A 32 -19.43 -14.96 17.55
N ASN A 33 -18.64 -14.15 18.26
CA ASN A 33 -17.93 -13.03 17.66
C ASN A 33 -16.83 -13.52 16.71
N ARG A 34 -16.92 -13.14 15.43
CA ARG A 34 -15.97 -13.47 14.37
C ARG A 34 -15.00 -12.34 14.01
N ALA A 35 -15.03 -11.22 14.72
CA ALA A 35 -14.07 -10.15 14.49
C ALA A 35 -12.62 -10.62 14.73
N THR A 36 -11.72 -10.06 13.94
CA THR A 36 -10.30 -10.39 13.92
C THR A 36 -9.47 -9.17 14.34
N PRO A 37 -8.21 -9.38 14.74
CA PRO A 37 -7.26 -8.29 14.87
C PRO A 37 -7.09 -7.54 13.54
N CYS A 38 -6.76 -6.25 13.62
CA CYS A 38 -6.35 -5.50 12.45
C CYS A 38 -4.90 -5.82 12.08
N LEU A 39 -4.45 -5.44 10.88
CA LEU A 39 -3.07 -5.66 10.44
C LEU A 39 -2.04 -5.07 11.42
N ARG A 40 -2.35 -3.92 12.05
CA ARG A 40 -1.48 -3.26 13.03
C ARG A 40 -1.36 -4.01 14.35
N CYS A 41 -2.30 -4.90 14.68
CA CYS A 41 -2.16 -5.81 15.83
C CYS A 41 -1.14 -6.92 15.54
N LEU A 42 -0.90 -7.24 14.26
CA LEU A 42 -0.03 -8.32 13.82
C LEU A 42 1.36 -7.79 13.46
N PHE A 43 1.39 -6.60 12.87
CA PHE A 43 2.60 -5.89 12.45
C PHE A 43 2.53 -4.46 12.99
N GLU A 44 3.12 -4.24 14.17
CA GLU A 44 3.02 -2.98 14.91
C GLU A 44 3.58 -1.76 14.18
N GLN A 45 4.54 -1.94 13.28
CA GLN A 45 5.05 -0.90 12.40
C GLN A 45 5.32 -1.50 11.03
N ALA A 46 5.14 -0.70 9.98
CA ALA A 46 5.57 -1.13 8.65
C ALA A 46 7.10 -1.27 8.68
N PRO A 47 7.67 -2.29 8.03
CA PRO A 47 9.12 -2.39 7.87
C PRO A 47 9.68 -1.12 7.24
N PRO A 48 10.87 -0.65 7.67
CA PRO A 48 11.58 0.42 6.98
C PRO A 48 11.69 0.17 5.47
N PRO A 49 11.66 1.22 4.64
CA PRO A 49 11.83 1.08 3.20
C PRO A 49 13.12 0.33 2.86
N GLY A 50 13.01 -0.72 2.06
CA GLY A 50 14.15 -1.54 1.62
C GLY A 50 14.48 -2.75 2.51
N GLU A 51 13.85 -2.89 3.68
CA GLU A 51 14.05 -4.07 4.54
C GLU A 51 13.17 -5.27 4.15
N SER A 52 12.07 -5.03 3.44
CA SER A 52 11.22 -6.11 2.92
C SER A 52 11.62 -6.50 1.50
N PRO A 53 11.76 -7.80 1.19
CA PRO A 53 11.99 -8.25 -0.16
C PRO A 53 10.82 -7.86 -1.06
N THR A 54 11.13 -7.51 -2.31
CA THR A 54 10.15 -7.17 -3.33
C THR A 54 10.20 -8.16 -4.47
N CYS A 55 9.18 -8.12 -5.34
CA CYS A 55 9.17 -8.91 -6.57
C CYS A 55 10.37 -8.57 -7.49
N ASP A 56 10.97 -7.38 -7.36
CA ASP A 56 12.13 -7.00 -8.18
C ASP A 56 13.44 -7.55 -7.61
N THR A 57 13.58 -7.59 -6.27
CA THR A 57 14.81 -8.05 -5.63
C THR A 57 14.88 -9.58 -5.55
N THR A 58 13.73 -10.23 -5.35
CA THR A 58 13.65 -11.66 -5.02
C THR A 58 12.89 -12.45 -6.08
N GLY A 59 12.25 -11.77 -7.03
CA GLY A 59 11.31 -12.41 -7.94
C GLY A 59 10.00 -12.76 -7.24
N VAL A 60 9.08 -13.36 -7.99
CA VAL A 60 7.86 -13.93 -7.44
C VAL A 60 7.42 -15.12 -8.28
N LEU A 61 7.07 -16.22 -7.62
CA LEU A 61 6.58 -17.43 -8.28
C LEU A 61 5.13 -17.21 -8.73
N GLY A 62 4.89 -17.11 -10.03
CA GLY A 62 3.55 -16.86 -10.60
C GLY A 62 2.43 -17.75 -10.05
N PRO A 63 2.62 -19.09 -9.96
CA PRO A 63 1.64 -19.98 -9.35
C PRO A 63 1.26 -19.62 -7.91
N LEU A 64 2.21 -19.14 -7.10
CA LEU A 64 1.93 -18.70 -5.73
C LEU A 64 1.02 -17.47 -5.72
N VAL A 65 1.25 -16.50 -6.61
CA VAL A 65 0.39 -15.32 -6.75
C VAL A 65 -1.04 -15.76 -7.02
N ALA A 66 -1.24 -16.71 -7.94
CA ALA A 66 -2.56 -17.25 -8.26
C ALA A 66 -3.20 -17.96 -7.05
N ILE A 67 -2.44 -18.74 -6.27
CA ILE A 67 -2.93 -19.41 -5.07
C ILE A 67 -3.40 -18.39 -4.02
N ILE A 68 -2.58 -17.40 -3.70
CA ILE A 68 -2.91 -16.36 -2.72
C ILE A 68 -4.12 -15.54 -3.19
N ALA A 69 -4.15 -15.15 -4.47
CA ALA A 69 -5.28 -14.41 -5.05
C ALA A 69 -6.60 -15.21 -4.98
N ASN A 70 -6.56 -16.52 -5.29
CA ASN A 70 -7.74 -17.38 -5.19
C ASN A 70 -8.20 -17.56 -3.74
N PHE A 71 -7.27 -17.65 -2.78
CA PHE A 71 -7.63 -17.66 -1.36
C PHE A 71 -8.31 -16.35 -0.94
N GLN A 72 -7.74 -15.20 -1.34
CA GLN A 72 -8.35 -13.89 -1.08
C GLN A 72 -9.75 -13.78 -1.68
N ALA A 73 -9.94 -14.26 -2.91
CA ALA A 73 -11.23 -14.26 -3.60
C ALA A 73 -12.25 -15.13 -2.85
N ALA A 74 -11.87 -16.35 -2.45
CA ALA A 74 -12.73 -17.25 -1.71
C ALA A 74 -13.18 -16.67 -0.36
N GLU A 75 -12.27 -16.09 0.43
CA GLU A 75 -12.62 -15.43 1.68
C GLU A 75 -13.52 -14.20 1.44
N THR A 76 -13.27 -13.44 0.37
CA THR A 76 -14.10 -12.29 -0.01
C THR A 76 -15.52 -12.72 -0.36
N LEU A 77 -15.68 -13.80 -1.13
CA LEU A 77 -17.00 -14.34 -1.47
C LEU A 77 -17.79 -14.76 -0.23
N LYS A 78 -17.13 -15.37 0.77
CA LYS A 78 -17.77 -15.71 2.05
C LYS A 78 -18.27 -14.46 2.78
N ILE A 79 -17.46 -13.40 2.82
CA ILE A 79 -17.83 -12.12 3.44
C ILE A 79 -19.03 -11.49 2.71
N LEU A 80 -18.97 -11.40 1.37
CA LEU A 80 -20.01 -10.75 0.56
C LEU A 80 -21.35 -11.49 0.60
N THR A 81 -21.32 -12.81 0.77
CA THR A 81 -22.52 -13.64 0.90
C THR A 81 -23.04 -13.75 2.34
N GLY A 82 -22.42 -13.05 3.30
CA GLY A 82 -22.80 -13.08 4.71
C GLY A 82 -22.42 -14.37 5.45
N ASN A 83 -21.62 -15.24 4.84
CA ASN A 83 -21.16 -16.50 5.40
C ASN A 83 -19.95 -16.32 6.34
N PHE A 84 -20.05 -15.39 7.30
CA PHE A 84 -18.96 -15.01 8.21
C PHE A 84 -18.39 -16.18 9.01
N GLU A 85 -19.21 -17.18 9.31
CA GLU A 85 -18.78 -18.39 10.03
C GLU A 85 -17.78 -19.26 9.29
N ARG A 86 -17.80 -19.17 7.96
CA ARG A 86 -16.90 -19.90 7.08
C ARG A 86 -15.64 -19.12 6.78
N VAL A 87 -15.57 -17.84 7.18
CA VAL A 87 -14.37 -17.01 7.02
C VAL A 87 -13.27 -17.56 7.93
N CYS A 88 -12.09 -17.76 7.36
CA CYS A 88 -10.94 -18.34 8.06
C CYS A 88 -10.44 -17.36 9.13
N PRO A 89 -10.43 -17.71 10.43
CA PRO A 89 -10.03 -16.80 11.51
C PRO A 89 -8.52 -16.81 11.79
N THR A 90 -7.72 -17.29 10.84
CA THR A 90 -6.27 -17.49 10.98
C THR A 90 -5.56 -16.86 9.80
N MET A 91 -4.32 -16.41 10.04
CA MET A 91 -3.45 -16.00 8.95
C MET A 91 -2.86 -17.24 8.28
N LEU A 92 -3.10 -17.38 6.99
CA LEU A 92 -2.46 -18.39 6.15
C LEU A 92 -1.05 -17.90 5.78
N ASN A 93 -0.05 -18.74 6.00
CA ASN A 93 1.30 -18.62 5.45
C ASN A 93 1.60 -19.83 4.58
N ILE A 94 2.11 -19.61 3.37
CA ILE A 94 2.49 -20.65 2.43
C ILE A 94 3.93 -20.39 2.00
N ASP A 95 4.76 -21.44 2.01
CA ASP A 95 5.95 -21.52 1.16
C ASP A 95 5.70 -22.61 0.12
N LEU A 96 5.49 -22.20 -1.13
CA LEU A 96 5.13 -23.11 -2.22
C LEU A 96 6.32 -23.95 -2.67
N TRP A 97 7.55 -23.47 -2.51
CA TRP A 97 8.74 -24.23 -2.90
C TRP A 97 9.04 -25.34 -1.89
N ALA A 98 8.89 -25.02 -0.61
CA ALA A 98 8.98 -26.01 0.47
C ALA A 98 7.73 -26.88 0.61
N ASN A 99 6.66 -26.60 -0.15
CA ASN A 99 5.34 -27.26 -0.03
C ASN A 99 4.78 -27.21 1.41
N THR A 100 4.93 -26.06 2.08
CA THR A 100 4.43 -25.86 3.44
C THR A 100 3.27 -24.88 3.45
N ALA A 101 2.26 -25.18 4.28
CA ALA A 101 1.11 -24.31 4.53
C ALA A 101 0.79 -24.33 6.02
N LEU A 102 0.77 -23.14 6.63
CA LEU A 102 0.61 -22.94 8.06
C LEU A 102 -0.54 -21.98 8.32
N HIS A 103 -1.47 -22.40 9.18
CA HIS A 103 -2.53 -21.53 9.69
C HIS A 103 -2.13 -21.01 11.07
N LEU A 104 -1.75 -19.74 11.15
CA LEU A 104 -1.36 -19.09 12.39
C LEU A 104 -2.60 -18.55 13.11
N LYS A 105 -2.80 -18.99 14.36
CA LYS A 105 -3.89 -18.48 15.21
C LYS A 105 -3.56 -17.07 15.68
N VAL A 106 -4.19 -16.08 15.06
CA VAL A 106 -3.92 -14.65 15.32
C VAL A 106 -4.97 -13.98 16.19
N GLY A 107 -6.11 -14.62 16.48
CA GLY A 107 -7.27 -13.98 17.13
C GLY A 107 -6.97 -13.22 18.42
N ARG A 108 -5.97 -13.66 19.21
CA ARG A 108 -5.58 -13.01 20.46
C ARG A 108 -4.65 -11.81 20.29
N ALA A 109 -4.14 -11.52 19.10
CA ALA A 109 -3.18 -10.43 18.88
C ALA A 109 -3.75 -9.05 19.28
N ARG A 110 -5.07 -8.86 19.16
CA ARG A 110 -5.72 -7.63 19.64
C ARG A 110 -5.68 -7.48 21.17
N GLU A 111 -5.62 -8.58 21.92
CA GLU A 111 -5.62 -8.56 23.39
C GLU A 111 -4.30 -8.03 23.96
N HIS A 112 -3.18 -8.25 23.26
CA HIS A 112 -1.82 -8.10 23.81
C HIS A 112 -1.28 -6.66 23.86
N GLY A 113 -2.05 -5.65 23.45
CA GLY A 113 -1.59 -4.25 23.53
C GLY A 113 -2.66 -3.23 23.18
N ASP A 114 -2.35 -1.95 23.35
CA ASP A 114 -3.23 -0.83 23.01
C ASP A 114 -3.03 -0.39 21.56
N CYS A 115 -3.55 -1.19 20.62
CA CYS A 115 -3.31 -0.98 19.19
C CYS A 115 -3.76 0.41 18.73
N PRO A 116 -2.85 1.26 18.19
CA PRO A 116 -3.18 2.63 17.81
C PRO A 116 -4.26 2.67 16.71
N SER A 117 -4.30 1.67 15.83
CA SER A 117 -5.28 1.65 14.74
C SER A 117 -6.67 1.21 15.20
N CYS A 118 -6.85 -0.01 15.70
CA CYS A 118 -8.20 -0.53 15.95
C CYS A 118 -8.77 -0.20 17.34
N LYS A 119 -7.93 0.07 18.35
CA LYS A 119 -8.38 0.46 19.70
C LYS A 119 -8.45 1.97 19.86
N GLN A 120 -7.36 2.67 19.56
CA GLN A 120 -7.31 4.14 19.68
C GLN A 120 -7.91 4.88 18.48
N ARG A 121 -8.26 4.16 17.40
CA ARG A 121 -8.83 4.73 16.16
C ARG A 121 -7.95 5.81 15.53
N ASN A 122 -6.63 5.70 15.70
CA ASN A 122 -5.64 6.54 15.05
C ASN A 122 -5.26 5.93 13.70
N PHE A 123 -5.79 6.52 12.63
CA PHE A 123 -5.55 6.10 11.25
C PHE A 123 -4.50 6.97 10.58
N GLU A 124 -3.30 7.04 11.15
CA GLU A 124 -2.21 7.94 10.69
C GLU A 124 -1.87 7.86 9.19
N PHE A 125 -2.02 6.67 8.58
CA PHE A 125 -1.81 6.45 7.14
C PHE A 125 -2.97 6.95 6.27
N LEU A 126 -4.19 6.95 6.81
CA LEU A 126 -5.37 7.52 6.16
C LEU A 126 -5.37 9.04 6.29
N ASP A 127 -4.98 9.55 7.46
CA ASP A 127 -4.89 10.98 7.79
C ASP A 127 -3.69 11.67 7.12
N GLY A 128 -2.81 10.92 6.46
CA GLY A 128 -1.58 11.44 5.83
C GLY A 128 -0.63 12.11 6.84
N LYS A 129 -0.68 11.71 8.12
CA LYS A 129 0.17 12.23 9.21
C LYS A 129 1.59 11.66 9.17
N ALA A 130 1.76 10.48 8.57
CA ALA A 130 3.08 10.02 8.13
C ALA A 130 3.57 10.95 7.00
N GLY A 131 4.58 11.78 7.29
CA GLY A 131 5.08 12.86 6.43
C GLY A 131 5.48 12.43 5.02
N SER A 132 5.92 13.40 4.20
CA SER A 132 6.17 13.25 2.76
C SER A 132 6.66 11.86 2.35
N SER A 133 5.75 11.00 1.88
CA SER A 133 6.06 9.60 1.67
C SER A 133 6.65 9.44 0.28
N ALA A 134 7.91 9.01 0.21
CA ALA A 134 8.54 8.54 -1.01
C ALA A 134 8.45 7.02 -1.03
N THR A 135 7.67 6.47 -1.94
CA THR A 135 7.48 5.03 -2.10
C THR A 135 8.01 4.62 -3.47
N ALA A 136 9.06 3.79 -3.48
CA ALA A 136 9.53 3.17 -4.72
C ALA A 136 8.42 2.28 -5.29
N LEU A 137 8.05 2.52 -6.55
CA LEU A 137 7.09 1.73 -7.29
C LEU A 137 7.83 0.53 -7.90
N CYS A 138 7.57 -0.64 -7.33
CA CYS A 138 8.20 -1.89 -7.75
C CYS A 138 7.99 -2.12 -9.26
N GLY A 139 9.07 -2.49 -9.96
CA GLY A 139 9.13 -2.91 -11.36
C GLY A 139 9.07 -1.78 -12.38
N ARG A 140 9.18 -0.51 -11.95
CA ARG A 140 8.91 0.66 -12.81
C ARG A 140 10.02 1.71 -12.83
N ASP A 141 11.14 1.44 -12.16
CA ASP A 141 12.24 2.41 -11.93
C ASP A 141 11.69 3.81 -11.61
N ALA A 142 10.75 3.83 -10.66
CA ALA A 142 9.97 5.01 -10.36
C ALA A 142 9.73 5.16 -8.87
N VAL A 143 9.67 6.38 -8.39
CA VAL A 143 9.30 6.71 -7.01
C VAL A 143 8.06 7.58 -7.02
N GLN A 144 7.04 7.16 -6.28
CA GLN A 144 5.89 7.99 -5.99
C GLN A 144 6.18 8.86 -4.77
N LEU A 145 6.02 10.16 -4.92
CA LEU A 145 6.13 11.15 -3.86
C LEU A 145 4.73 11.65 -3.52
N ARG A 146 4.46 11.79 -2.22
CA ARG A 146 3.32 12.57 -1.72
C ARG A 146 3.87 13.72 -0.90
N HIS A 147 3.63 14.97 -1.31
CA HIS A 147 4.11 16.15 -0.58
C HIS A 147 2.96 16.83 0.15
N ARG A 148 3.08 17.03 1.47
CA ARG A 148 2.01 17.56 2.32
C ARG A 148 1.84 19.09 2.24
N GLN A 149 2.83 19.83 1.72
CA GLN A 149 2.81 21.30 1.79
C GLN A 149 1.72 21.97 0.93
N HIS A 150 1.10 21.25 -0.01
CA HIS A 150 -0.06 21.76 -0.74
C HIS A 150 -1.34 21.15 -0.19
N GLN A 151 -1.93 21.77 0.84
CA GLN A 151 -3.35 21.60 1.20
C GLN A 151 -4.29 22.32 0.20
N GLY A 152 -3.76 22.82 -0.92
CA GLY A 152 -4.51 23.37 -2.05
C GLY A 152 -4.27 22.54 -3.32
N GLN A 153 -5.23 22.60 -4.23
CA GLN A 153 -5.11 22.02 -5.57
C GLN A 153 -3.88 22.63 -6.25
N VAL A 154 -2.98 21.79 -6.77
CA VAL A 154 -1.81 22.28 -7.51
C VAL A 154 -2.30 22.92 -8.81
N ASP A 155 -1.88 24.15 -9.09
CA ASP A 155 -2.12 24.78 -10.39
C ASP A 155 -1.26 24.07 -11.45
N LEU A 156 -1.86 23.07 -12.09
CA LEU A 156 -1.19 22.28 -13.12
C LEU A 156 -0.80 23.11 -14.34
N ALA A 157 -1.51 24.21 -14.63
CA ALA A 157 -1.19 25.07 -15.75
C ALA A 157 0.07 25.89 -15.48
N GLU A 158 0.21 26.42 -14.26
CA GLU A 158 1.43 27.10 -13.80
C GLU A 158 2.62 26.14 -13.80
N VAL A 159 2.47 24.95 -13.22
CA VAL A 159 3.55 23.95 -13.20
C VAL A 159 3.93 23.53 -14.62
N ALA A 160 2.96 23.30 -15.51
CA ALA A 160 3.23 22.97 -16.90
C ALA A 160 4.00 24.08 -17.63
N ALA A 161 3.66 25.35 -17.39
CA ALA A 161 4.38 26.48 -17.98
C ALA A 161 5.87 26.47 -17.56
N ARG A 162 6.16 26.22 -16.28
CA ARG A 162 7.54 26.08 -15.78
C ARG A 162 8.24 24.87 -16.39
N LEU A 163 7.59 23.71 -16.45
CA LEU A 163 8.22 22.48 -16.94
C LEU A 163 8.54 22.49 -18.44
N ARG A 164 7.82 23.29 -19.26
CA ARG A 164 8.09 23.41 -20.71
C ARG A 164 9.50 23.88 -21.04
N GLN A 165 10.17 24.60 -20.13
CA GLN A 165 11.55 25.04 -20.32
C GLN A 165 12.58 23.90 -20.19
N HIS A 166 12.17 22.74 -19.67
CA HIS A 166 13.06 21.59 -19.40
C HIS A 166 12.80 20.38 -20.31
N GLY A 167 11.70 20.41 -21.06
CA GLY A 167 11.41 19.39 -22.07
C GLY A 167 9.93 19.30 -22.47
N PRO A 168 9.56 18.26 -23.23
CA PRO A 168 8.18 18.04 -23.65
C PRO A 168 7.24 17.87 -22.46
N VAL A 169 6.12 18.59 -22.49
CA VAL A 169 5.08 18.57 -21.44
C VAL A 169 3.73 18.19 -22.04
N VAL A 170 3.06 17.25 -21.40
CA VAL A 170 1.66 16.89 -21.64
C VAL A 170 0.85 17.37 -20.44
N LEU A 171 -0.15 18.21 -20.69
CA LEU A 171 -1.05 18.75 -19.66
C LEU A 171 -2.48 18.30 -19.97
N ASN A 172 -3.21 17.86 -18.95
CA ASN A 172 -4.66 17.73 -18.97
C ASN A 172 -5.26 18.21 -17.64
N GLU A 173 -6.57 18.10 -17.47
CA GLU A 173 -7.28 18.57 -16.28
C GLU A 173 -6.89 17.85 -14.97
N PHE A 174 -6.29 16.65 -15.06
CA PHE A 174 -5.98 15.81 -13.89
C PHE A 174 -4.47 15.75 -13.57
N MET A 175 -3.61 15.97 -14.55
CA MET A 175 -2.16 15.82 -14.41
C MET A 175 -1.34 16.67 -15.39
N VAL A 176 -0.10 16.94 -14.99
CA VAL A 176 0.97 17.36 -15.87
C VAL A 176 2.06 16.29 -15.90
N ARG A 177 2.53 15.94 -17.09
CA ARG A 177 3.64 15.01 -17.31
C ARG A 177 4.72 15.69 -18.13
N ALA A 178 5.96 15.62 -17.66
CA ALA A 178 7.11 16.21 -18.33
C ALA A 178 8.27 15.21 -18.44
N ALA A 179 8.93 15.20 -19.60
CA ALA A 179 10.23 14.56 -19.74
C ALA A 179 11.31 15.60 -19.45
N ILE A 180 12.08 15.37 -18.38
CA ILE A 180 13.09 16.30 -17.86
C ILE A 180 14.47 15.69 -18.08
N ARG A 181 15.42 16.50 -18.53
CA ARG A 181 16.83 16.11 -18.62
C ARG A 181 17.60 16.79 -17.50
N ASP A 182 18.24 16.00 -16.64
CA ASP A 182 19.04 16.50 -15.51
C ASP A 182 20.29 15.63 -15.35
N GLY A 183 21.46 16.24 -15.31
CA GLY A 183 22.74 15.54 -15.11
C GLY A 183 23.09 14.46 -16.15
N GLY A 184 22.51 14.52 -17.35
CA GLY A 184 22.70 13.49 -18.40
C GLY A 184 21.71 12.32 -18.32
N GLN A 185 20.88 12.25 -17.27
CA GLN A 185 19.79 11.28 -17.12
C GLN A 185 18.46 11.89 -17.60
N VAL A 186 17.57 11.05 -18.10
CA VAL A 186 16.19 11.44 -18.45
C VAL A 186 15.24 10.95 -17.37
N TYR A 187 14.49 11.87 -16.80
CA TYR A 187 13.42 11.59 -15.85
C TYR A 187 12.07 11.86 -16.49
N GLU A 188 11.08 11.06 -16.12
CA GLU A 188 9.68 11.35 -16.43
C GLU A 188 8.97 11.72 -15.13
N LEU A 189 8.62 12.99 -14.99
CA LEU A 189 7.88 13.53 -13.86
C LEU A 189 6.39 13.61 -14.22
N THR A 190 5.54 12.95 -13.45
CA THR A 190 4.08 13.12 -13.50
C THR A 190 3.61 13.73 -12.20
N LEU A 191 2.88 14.83 -12.24
CA LEU A 191 2.30 15.53 -11.09
C LEU A 191 0.79 15.59 -11.25
N PHE A 192 0.07 15.24 -10.19
CA PHE A 192 -1.40 15.20 -10.15
C PHE A 192 -1.94 16.43 -9.41
N ALA A 193 -3.20 16.80 -9.71
CA ALA A 193 -3.88 17.94 -9.07
C ALA A 193 -3.95 17.84 -7.53
N ASP A 194 -3.88 16.62 -6.99
CA ASP A 194 -3.90 16.31 -5.55
C ASP A 194 -2.52 16.34 -4.88
N GLY A 195 -1.48 16.83 -5.58
CA GLY A 195 -0.14 16.97 -5.04
C GLY A 195 0.68 15.67 -4.99
N ARG A 196 0.15 14.56 -5.52
CA ARG A 196 0.97 13.36 -5.78
C ARG A 196 1.89 13.60 -6.96
N ALA A 197 3.09 13.04 -6.88
CA ALA A 197 3.99 12.97 -8.03
C ALA A 197 4.58 11.57 -8.20
N ILE A 198 4.95 11.24 -9.44
CA ILE A 198 5.68 10.05 -9.80
C ILE A 198 6.90 10.50 -10.60
N VAL A 199 8.09 10.12 -10.15
CA VAL A 199 9.35 10.33 -10.87
C VAL A 199 9.80 8.99 -11.39
N LYS A 200 9.83 8.79 -12.71
CA LYS A 200 10.44 7.62 -13.35
C LYS A 200 11.85 7.94 -13.85
N GLY A 201 12.68 6.91 -13.97
CA GLY A 201 14.12 7.01 -14.26
C GLY A 201 14.97 6.96 -12.98
N THR A 202 14.37 6.60 -11.84
CA THR A 202 15.07 6.31 -10.59
C THR A 202 14.19 5.49 -9.64
N GLY A 203 14.79 4.49 -8.99
CA GLY A 203 14.23 3.79 -7.84
C GLY A 203 14.61 4.42 -6.49
N GLU A 204 15.50 5.43 -6.49
CA GLU A 204 16.03 6.02 -5.26
C GLU A 204 15.19 7.21 -4.80
N ALA A 205 14.65 7.11 -3.58
CA ALA A 205 13.83 8.17 -2.98
C ALA A 205 14.55 9.51 -2.86
N GLY A 206 15.87 9.51 -2.62
CA GLY A 206 16.68 10.73 -2.53
C GLY A 206 16.73 11.50 -3.85
N VAL A 207 17.05 10.78 -4.94
CA VAL A 207 17.09 11.34 -6.30
C VAL A 207 15.71 11.85 -6.71
N ALA A 208 14.65 11.06 -6.49
CA ALA A 208 13.29 11.46 -6.81
C ALA A 208 12.86 12.74 -6.08
N ARG A 209 13.14 12.85 -4.76
CA ARG A 209 12.88 14.08 -3.99
C ARG A 209 13.67 15.26 -4.54
N GLY A 210 14.92 15.07 -4.94
CA GLY A 210 15.76 16.11 -5.54
C GLY A 210 15.18 16.64 -6.86
N VAL A 211 14.77 15.74 -7.76
CA VAL A 211 14.10 16.11 -9.03
C VAL A 211 12.80 16.86 -8.73
N TYR A 212 11.96 16.34 -7.84
CA TYR A 212 10.70 17.01 -7.48
C TYR A 212 10.94 18.40 -6.88
N ALA A 213 11.84 18.54 -5.91
CA ALA A 213 12.13 19.82 -5.28
C ALA A 213 12.68 20.85 -6.27
N ARG A 214 13.47 20.43 -7.25
CA ARG A 214 14.07 21.32 -8.26
C ARG A 214 13.08 21.83 -9.28
N TYR A 215 12.14 20.99 -9.71
CA TYR A 215 11.26 21.28 -10.85
C TYR A 215 9.80 21.56 -10.49
N VAL A 216 9.38 21.16 -9.28
CA VAL A 216 8.03 21.40 -8.75
C VAL A 216 8.05 22.23 -7.48
N GLY A 217 9.07 22.01 -6.63
CA GLY A 217 9.25 22.69 -5.36
C GLY A 217 9.31 24.21 -5.54
N SER A 218 8.37 24.89 -4.89
CA SER A 218 8.34 26.33 -4.61
C SER A 218 8.09 26.48 -3.12
#